data_AF-A0A8B8G4B1-F1
#
_entry.id   AF-A0A8B8G4B1-F1
#
_cell.length_a   1.000
_cell.length_b   1.000
_cell.length_c   1.000
_cell.angle_alpha   90.00
_cell.angle_beta   90.00
_cell.angle_gamma   90.00
#
_symmetry.space_group_name_H-M   'P 1'
#
loop_
_entity.id
_entity.type
_entity.pdbx_description
1 polymer ?
#
loop_
_entity_poly.entity_id
_entity_poly.type
_entity_poly.pdbx_seq_one_letter_code
_entity_poly.pdbx_strand_id
1 'polypeptide(L)'
;MQLVRDHLSRRQERQKSRTSKQICYDMVGCFPIPRTSYSPLMKSPQSPDAVDTKFLVMTRHNRSDLTYITYGDQHVSLKNSNLRPELPTKIIIHGFKGSGRDKVARLLGNALLDLADVNVVFVDWEKGAAGPAYALAAANTQLIGRQLAILIADMVALSSDPQHIHLIGFSLGAHVAGFAGKALKAIENVSIGRITGLDPASPLFRQMLTASLSSLGKDDAAFVDVVHTDGARIWSEGFGLFNPIGDVDYFPNGGLDQPGCEQIRGSVIVSRFEGTTNSSVVCNHLRALQFFLENLKAVSDPDACQFTSFPCPAGWSAFQRGECFPMNCTDSNCVTMGFAASQSKLRGPLYLTTRDSSPFCGRQMKASVLLSPKTSKLRGYLQISLEDGNNTSANFKLRTKHSDYISGGILAEGLSVAKYDKSVPRNLNVELSFQSLAYQTENEKYGMNNINVLVDRISIFDTEGNVWSNCNENSNLAHVNGTMIYAKTYSLSLYAC
;
A
#
# COMPACT_ATOMS: atom_id res chain seq x y z
N MET A 1 54.11 -38.81 3.93
CA MET A 1 53.15 -38.50 5.03
C MET A 1 52.35 -37.20 4.83
N GLN A 2 52.88 -36.17 4.16
CA GLN A 2 52.14 -34.92 3.88
C GLN A 2 50.96 -35.11 2.91
N LEU A 3 51.13 -35.88 1.83
CA LEU A 3 50.07 -36.19 0.86
C LEU A 3 48.89 -36.99 1.42
N VAL A 4 49.11 -37.79 2.48
CA VAL A 4 48.05 -38.57 3.15
C VAL A 4 47.27 -37.68 4.13
N ARG A 5 47.92 -36.71 4.78
CA ARG A 5 47.24 -35.68 5.58
C ARG A 5 46.38 -34.77 4.71
N ASP A 6 46.87 -34.37 3.53
CA ASP A 6 46.11 -33.53 2.59
C ASP A 6 44.92 -34.27 1.95
N HIS A 7 45.04 -35.60 1.79
CA HIS A 7 43.92 -36.41 1.32
C HIS A 7 42.90 -36.69 2.42
N LEU A 8 43.33 -36.86 3.68
CA LEU A 8 42.44 -37.02 4.85
C LEU A 8 41.75 -35.71 5.24
N SER A 9 42.40 -34.55 5.12
CA SER A 9 41.78 -33.24 5.31
C SER A 9 40.78 -32.93 4.20
N ARG A 10 41.09 -33.24 2.93
CA ARG A 10 40.11 -33.17 1.83
C ARG A 10 38.97 -34.17 1.97
N ARG A 11 39.19 -35.34 2.57
CA ARG A 11 38.13 -36.32 2.88
C ARG A 11 37.28 -35.87 4.07
N GLN A 12 37.87 -35.24 5.09
CA GLN A 12 37.14 -34.61 6.20
C GLN A 12 36.37 -33.35 5.76
N GLU A 13 36.89 -32.57 4.80
CA GLU A 13 36.16 -31.48 4.14
C GLU A 13 35.02 -32.00 3.25
N ARG A 14 35.27 -33.08 2.48
CA ARG A 14 34.21 -33.76 1.70
C ARG A 14 33.20 -34.51 2.59
N GLN A 15 33.55 -34.88 3.81
CA GLN A 15 32.66 -35.54 4.77
C GLN A 15 31.93 -34.53 5.69
N LYS A 16 32.47 -33.31 5.87
CA LYS A 16 31.73 -32.13 6.34
C LYS A 16 30.68 -31.63 5.33
N SER A 17 30.77 -32.02 4.05
CA SER A 17 29.79 -31.64 3.02
C SER A 17 28.44 -32.36 3.11
N ARG A 18 28.25 -33.28 4.07
CA ARG A 18 26.94 -33.87 4.40
C ARG A 18 26.24 -33.26 5.63
N THR A 19 26.84 -32.28 6.30
CA THR A 19 26.32 -31.75 7.58
C THR A 19 26.05 -30.24 7.67
N SER A 20 26.42 -29.39 6.72
CA SER A 20 26.11 -27.96 6.82
C SER A 20 24.70 -27.61 6.33
N LYS A 21 23.69 -27.67 7.21
CA LYS A 21 22.31 -27.22 6.90
C LYS A 21 22.15 -25.69 6.92
N GLN A 22 23.22 -24.94 7.17
CA GLN A 22 23.19 -23.49 7.40
C GLN A 22 24.41 -22.81 6.76
N ILE A 23 24.28 -21.52 6.49
CA ILE A 23 25.37 -20.60 6.13
C ILE A 23 25.47 -19.53 7.22
N CYS A 24 26.68 -19.21 7.68
CA CYS A 24 26.90 -18.27 8.76
C CYS A 24 27.81 -17.13 8.30
N TYR A 25 27.54 -15.93 8.78
CA TYR A 25 28.39 -14.76 8.60
C TYR A 25 28.64 -14.12 9.95
N ASP A 26 29.83 -13.52 10.10
CA ASP A 26 30.23 -12.88 11.35
C ASP A 26 29.23 -11.77 11.73
N MET A 27 29.01 -11.61 13.04
CA MET A 27 28.06 -10.67 13.69
C MET A 27 26.58 -10.94 13.43
N VAL A 28 26.18 -11.35 12.22
CA VAL A 28 24.76 -11.55 11.82
C VAL A 28 24.28 -13.01 11.95
N GLY A 29 25.17 -13.92 12.32
CA GLY A 29 24.84 -15.31 12.67
C GLY A 29 24.51 -16.20 11.46
N CYS A 30 23.74 -17.27 11.71
CA CYS A 30 23.49 -18.34 10.74
C CYS A 30 22.08 -18.26 10.10
N PHE A 31 21.99 -18.68 8.84
CA PHE A 31 20.77 -18.76 8.05
C PHE A 31 20.61 -20.18 7.50
N PRO A 32 19.38 -20.72 7.44
CA PRO A 32 19.14 -22.05 6.89
C PRO A 32 19.49 -22.10 5.39
N ILE A 33 20.03 -23.24 4.95
CA ILE A 33 20.17 -23.57 3.53
C ILE A 33 18.91 -24.34 3.12
N PRO A 34 18.02 -23.75 2.28
CA PRO A 34 16.80 -24.43 1.85
C PRO A 34 17.14 -25.71 1.09
N ARG A 35 16.40 -26.79 1.37
CA ARG A 35 16.50 -28.01 0.57
C ARG A 35 15.82 -27.76 -0.78
N THR A 36 16.62 -27.58 -1.82
CA THR A 36 16.17 -27.24 -3.18
C THR A 36 15.17 -28.23 -3.77
N SER A 37 15.18 -29.50 -3.33
CA SER A 37 14.22 -30.54 -3.74
C SER A 37 12.78 -30.29 -3.26
N TYR A 38 12.58 -29.49 -2.22
CA TYR A 38 11.25 -29.20 -1.65
C TYR A 38 10.87 -27.71 -1.76
N SER A 39 11.83 -26.83 -2.04
CA SER A 39 11.61 -25.38 -2.12
C SER A 39 12.56 -24.73 -3.13
N PRO A 40 12.37 -24.94 -4.45
CA PRO A 40 13.32 -24.52 -5.49
C PRO A 40 13.54 -23.00 -5.55
N LEU A 41 12.53 -22.22 -5.13
CA LEU A 41 12.55 -20.77 -5.10
C LEU A 41 13.17 -20.18 -3.82
N MET A 42 13.31 -20.96 -2.74
CA MET A 42 13.93 -20.47 -1.51
C MET A 42 15.44 -20.42 -1.68
N LYS A 43 16.05 -19.29 -1.30
CA LYS A 43 17.50 -19.08 -1.31
C LYS A 43 17.98 -18.73 0.10
N SER A 44 19.26 -18.97 0.37
CA SER A 44 19.94 -18.36 1.51
C SER A 44 20.40 -16.95 1.13
N PRO A 45 20.53 -16.04 2.11
CA PRO A 45 21.11 -14.72 1.87
C PRO A 45 22.53 -14.82 1.31
N GLN A 46 22.96 -13.79 0.60
CA GLN A 46 24.37 -13.61 0.22
C GLN A 46 25.19 -13.11 1.43
N SER A 47 26.52 -13.06 1.28
CA SER A 47 27.39 -12.48 2.32
C SER A 47 27.18 -10.96 2.48
N PRO A 48 27.49 -10.38 3.65
CA PRO A 48 27.49 -8.93 3.86
C PRO A 48 28.18 -8.14 2.74
N ASP A 49 29.37 -8.55 2.30
CA ASP A 49 30.13 -7.88 1.24
C ASP A 49 29.46 -7.95 -0.14
N ALA A 50 28.72 -9.03 -0.39
CA ALA A 50 27.99 -9.21 -1.64
C ALA A 50 26.72 -8.35 -1.67
N VAL A 51 26.02 -8.23 -0.54
CA VAL A 51 24.82 -7.38 -0.40
C VAL A 51 25.19 -5.89 -0.33
N ASP A 52 26.35 -5.55 0.25
CA ASP A 52 26.90 -4.19 0.36
C ASP A 52 25.89 -3.20 0.97
N THR A 53 25.33 -3.56 2.12
CA THR A 53 24.36 -2.71 2.84
C THR A 53 25.05 -1.51 3.46
N LYS A 54 24.53 -0.31 3.17
CA LYS A 54 25.00 0.98 3.66
C LYS A 54 23.91 1.67 4.46
N PHE A 55 24.30 2.32 5.54
CA PHE A 55 23.40 3.13 6.36
C PHE A 55 23.82 4.60 6.23
N LEU A 56 22.90 5.43 5.74
CA LEU A 56 23.17 6.82 5.40
C LEU A 56 22.37 7.74 6.31
N VAL A 57 23.04 8.55 7.12
CA VAL A 57 22.42 9.48 8.07
C VAL A 57 22.18 10.83 7.40
N MET A 58 20.96 11.32 7.58
CA MET A 58 20.51 12.65 7.20
C MET A 58 19.84 13.33 8.40
N THR A 59 20.20 14.57 8.64
CA THR A 59 19.62 15.44 9.66
C THR A 59 19.31 16.80 9.06
N ARG A 60 18.67 17.70 9.83
CA ARG A 60 18.41 19.08 9.38
C ARG A 60 19.68 19.83 9.00
N HIS A 61 20.83 19.50 9.62
CA HIS A 61 22.11 20.16 9.39
C HIS A 61 22.87 19.64 8.16
N ASN A 62 22.57 18.43 7.67
CA ASN A 62 23.30 17.78 6.57
C ASN A 62 22.36 17.14 5.53
N ARG A 63 21.34 17.87 5.05
CA ARG A 63 20.37 17.37 4.06
C ARG A 63 20.97 16.95 2.71
N SER A 64 22.15 17.47 2.37
CA SER A 64 22.83 17.22 1.09
C SER A 64 24.04 16.31 1.21
N ASP A 65 24.64 16.19 2.39
CA ASP A 65 25.87 15.44 2.63
C ASP A 65 25.62 14.32 3.65
N LEU A 66 25.21 13.17 3.12
CA LEU A 66 24.83 12.01 3.91
C LEU A 66 26.07 11.37 4.54
N THR A 67 26.02 11.11 5.84
CA THR A 67 27.12 10.48 6.57
C THR A 67 26.91 8.97 6.66
N TYR A 68 27.95 8.17 6.44
CA TYR A 68 27.86 6.72 6.60
C TYR A 68 27.98 6.31 8.06
N ILE A 69 27.14 5.37 8.47
CA ILE A 69 27.29 4.62 9.72
C ILE A 69 27.37 3.12 9.43
N THR A 70 28.06 2.39 10.31
CA THR A 70 28.41 0.98 10.15
C THR A 70 28.00 0.23 11.41
N TYR A 71 27.38 -0.94 11.24
CA TYR A 71 26.99 -1.81 12.35
C TYR A 71 28.21 -2.58 12.87
N GLY A 72 28.29 -2.83 14.18
CA GLY A 72 29.33 -3.68 14.75
C GLY A 72 30.74 -3.08 14.73
N ASP A 73 30.86 -1.77 14.54
CA ASP A 73 32.13 -1.03 14.55
C ASP A 73 32.48 -0.43 15.93
N GLN A 74 31.88 -0.97 16.99
CA GLN A 74 32.01 -0.47 18.37
C GLN A 74 31.56 1.00 18.51
N HIS A 75 30.52 1.36 17.78
CA HIS A 75 29.88 2.68 17.77
C HIS A 75 30.76 3.81 17.21
N VAL A 76 31.87 3.50 16.55
CA VAL A 76 32.84 4.50 16.06
C VAL A 76 32.19 5.42 15.04
N SER A 77 31.53 4.86 14.02
CA SER A 77 30.86 5.67 12.99
C SER A 77 29.65 6.44 13.54
N LEU A 78 28.88 5.85 14.47
CA LEU A 78 27.76 6.53 15.13
C LEU A 78 28.24 7.80 15.86
N LYS A 79 29.30 7.70 16.67
CA LYS A 79 29.90 8.84 17.41
C LYS A 79 30.51 9.91 16.51
N ASN A 80 31.00 9.52 15.33
CA ASN A 80 31.59 10.44 14.35
C ASN A 80 30.57 10.97 13.33
N SER A 81 29.29 10.62 13.46
CA SER A 81 28.23 11.07 12.56
C SER A 81 27.46 12.27 13.14
N ASN A 82 26.58 12.85 12.32
CA ASN A 82 25.66 13.89 12.75
C ASN A 82 24.41 13.34 13.50
N LEU A 83 24.34 12.02 13.73
CA LEU A 83 23.23 11.41 14.45
C LEU A 83 23.21 11.87 15.90
N ARG A 84 22.05 12.30 16.38
CA ARG A 84 21.80 12.75 17.76
C ARG A 84 20.94 11.73 18.50
N PRO A 85 21.51 10.88 19.38
CA PRO A 85 20.78 9.77 19.98
C PRO A 85 19.51 10.17 20.74
N GLU A 86 19.48 11.38 21.30
CA GLU A 86 18.36 11.96 22.03
C GLU A 86 17.13 12.29 21.16
N LEU A 87 17.31 12.36 19.84
CA LEU A 87 16.23 12.66 18.91
C LEU A 87 15.55 11.38 18.39
N PRO A 88 14.24 11.44 18.06
CA PRO A 88 13.58 10.35 17.37
C PRO A 88 14.28 9.99 16.05
N THR A 89 14.32 8.71 15.72
CA THR A 89 15.02 8.21 14.53
C THR A 89 14.03 7.55 13.56
N LYS A 90 14.04 8.00 12.31
CA LYS A 90 13.19 7.49 11.22
C LYS A 90 14.07 6.76 10.21
N ILE A 91 13.81 5.48 10.00
CA ILE A 91 14.65 4.64 9.14
C ILE A 91 13.87 4.27 7.89
N ILE A 92 14.34 4.71 6.72
CA ILE A 92 13.69 4.46 5.41
C ILE A 92 14.40 3.29 4.72
N ILE A 93 13.62 2.30 4.30
CA ILE A 93 14.12 1.06 3.72
C ILE A 93 13.46 0.81 2.36
N HIS A 94 14.27 0.85 1.29
CA HIS A 94 13.78 0.63 -0.07
C HIS A 94 13.53 -0.86 -0.39
N GLY A 95 12.91 -1.11 -1.55
CA GLY A 95 12.53 -2.43 -2.03
C GLY A 95 13.42 -2.99 -3.15
N PHE A 96 12.91 -4.00 -3.85
CA PHE A 96 13.53 -4.62 -5.01
C PHE A 96 13.83 -3.57 -6.10
N LYS A 97 15.04 -3.60 -6.66
CA LYS A 97 15.54 -2.63 -7.66
C LYS A 97 15.50 -1.16 -7.24
N GLY A 98 15.30 -0.86 -5.96
CA GLY A 98 15.41 0.49 -5.42
C GLY A 98 16.82 0.79 -4.93
N SER A 99 17.02 2.04 -4.56
CA SER A 99 18.23 2.54 -3.90
C SER A 99 17.86 3.43 -2.71
N GLY A 100 18.68 3.42 -1.66
CA GLY A 100 18.52 4.36 -0.54
C GLY A 100 18.77 5.82 -0.96
N ARG A 101 19.29 6.03 -2.17
CA ARG A 101 19.60 7.35 -2.76
C ARG A 101 18.55 7.84 -3.74
N ASP A 102 17.50 7.05 -3.97
CA ASP A 102 16.43 7.42 -4.90
C ASP A 102 15.81 8.76 -4.52
N LYS A 103 15.40 9.53 -5.55
CA LYS A 103 14.76 10.84 -5.36
C LYS A 103 13.59 10.76 -4.39
N VAL A 104 12.79 9.70 -4.46
CA VAL A 104 11.62 9.53 -3.58
C VAL A 104 12.03 9.27 -2.13
N ALA A 105 13.09 8.48 -1.88
CA ALA A 105 13.64 8.30 -0.55
C ALA A 105 14.11 9.66 0.03
N ARG A 106 14.84 10.46 -0.76
CA ARG A 106 15.24 11.81 -0.34
C ARG A 106 14.05 12.74 -0.08
N LEU A 107 12.99 12.67 -0.89
CA LEU A 107 11.77 13.46 -0.65
C LEU A 107 11.08 13.07 0.66
N LEU A 108 11.03 11.77 0.98
CA LEU A 108 10.50 11.28 2.26
C LEU A 108 11.35 11.76 3.44
N GLY A 109 12.68 11.61 3.35
CA GLY A 109 13.56 12.06 4.40
C GLY A 109 13.48 13.57 4.63
N ASN A 110 13.39 14.37 3.57
CA ASN A 110 13.17 15.81 3.70
C ASN A 110 11.84 16.13 4.37
N ALA A 111 10.74 15.48 3.94
CA ALA A 111 9.43 15.67 4.55
C ALA A 111 9.44 15.34 6.05
N LEU A 112 10.13 14.27 6.46
CA LEU A 112 10.29 13.92 7.89
C LEU A 112 11.07 14.99 8.67
N LEU A 113 12.14 15.54 8.10
CA LEU A 113 12.92 16.62 8.71
C LEU A 113 12.17 17.95 8.75
N ASP A 114 11.27 18.20 7.80
CA ASP A 114 10.40 19.39 7.80
C ASP A 114 9.36 19.30 8.92
N LEU A 115 8.87 18.09 9.22
CA LEU A 115 7.89 17.85 10.28
C LEU A 115 8.45 17.99 11.70
N ALA A 116 9.63 17.43 11.96
CA ALA A 116 10.20 17.39 13.31
C ALA A 116 11.74 17.37 13.27
N ASP A 117 12.37 17.72 14.40
CA ASP A 117 13.81 17.55 14.54
C ASP A 117 14.10 16.08 14.86
N VAL A 118 14.53 15.34 13.84
CA VAL A 118 14.71 13.88 13.89
C VAL A 118 16.00 13.48 13.18
N ASN A 119 16.49 12.28 13.50
CA ASN A 119 17.46 11.60 12.65
C ASN A 119 16.72 10.86 11.54
N VAL A 120 17.20 10.93 10.31
CA VAL A 120 16.75 10.07 9.20
C VAL A 120 17.90 9.16 8.80
N VAL A 121 17.64 7.84 8.73
CA VAL A 121 18.62 6.86 8.27
C VAL A 121 18.07 6.15 7.05
N PHE A 122 18.79 6.19 5.93
CA PHE A 122 18.47 5.38 4.76
C PHE A 122 19.23 4.06 4.83
N VAL A 123 18.51 2.95 4.64
CA VAL A 123 19.10 1.62 4.45
C VAL A 123 19.23 1.39 2.96
N ASP A 124 20.45 1.52 2.45
CA ASP A 124 20.79 1.35 1.05
C ASP A 124 21.40 -0.03 0.82
N TRP A 125 20.67 -0.90 0.12
CA TRP A 125 21.07 -2.26 -0.22
C TRP A 125 20.87 -2.52 -1.72
N GLU A 126 21.01 -1.47 -2.53
CA GLU A 126 20.82 -1.47 -3.99
C GLU A 126 21.49 -2.66 -4.69
N LYS A 127 22.74 -2.97 -4.33
CA LYS A 127 23.50 -4.11 -4.89
C LYS A 127 22.82 -5.45 -4.60
N GLY A 128 22.35 -5.66 -3.37
CA GLY A 128 21.58 -6.85 -2.97
C GLY A 128 20.14 -6.87 -3.50
N ALA A 129 19.61 -5.72 -3.93
CA ALA A 129 18.26 -5.53 -4.45
C ALA A 129 18.17 -5.55 -5.99
N ALA A 130 19.29 -5.44 -6.70
CA ALA A 130 19.35 -5.12 -8.14
C ALA A 130 18.67 -6.14 -9.08
N GLY A 131 18.49 -7.39 -8.65
CA GLY A 131 18.01 -8.47 -9.50
C GLY A 131 19.10 -9.02 -10.45
N PRO A 132 18.76 -9.88 -11.42
CA PRO A 132 17.42 -10.31 -11.82
C PRO A 132 16.79 -11.38 -10.90
N ALA A 133 17.57 -12.00 -10.00
CA ALA A 133 17.07 -13.06 -9.12
C ALA A 133 16.27 -12.50 -7.93
N TYR A 134 14.95 -12.27 -8.10
CA TYR A 134 14.07 -11.80 -7.02
C TYR A 134 14.17 -12.65 -5.74
N ALA A 135 14.23 -13.97 -5.89
CA ALA A 135 14.35 -14.90 -4.76
C ALA A 135 15.60 -14.66 -3.91
N LEU A 136 16.70 -14.20 -4.52
CA LEU A 136 17.92 -13.86 -3.83
C LEU A 136 17.77 -12.54 -3.07
N ALA A 137 17.18 -11.52 -3.70
CA ALA A 137 16.87 -10.26 -3.05
C ALA A 137 15.92 -10.45 -1.85
N ALA A 138 14.89 -11.30 -2.01
CA ALA A 138 13.99 -11.67 -0.92
C ALA A 138 14.75 -12.37 0.22
N ALA A 139 15.66 -13.30 -0.08
CA ALA A 139 16.48 -13.93 0.94
C ALA A 139 17.39 -12.94 1.68
N ASN A 140 18.00 -11.99 0.94
CA ASN A 140 18.87 -10.94 1.49
C ASN A 140 18.17 -10.07 2.55
N THR A 141 16.84 -9.94 2.52
CA THR A 141 16.10 -9.19 3.54
C THR A 141 16.34 -9.70 4.97
N GLN A 142 16.57 -11.00 5.15
CA GLN A 142 16.91 -11.59 6.46
C GLN A 142 18.26 -11.09 6.98
N LEU A 143 19.26 -11.02 6.10
CA LEU A 143 20.60 -10.54 6.42
C LEU A 143 20.54 -9.06 6.81
N ILE A 144 19.92 -8.25 5.96
CA ILE A 144 19.82 -6.80 6.14
C ILE A 144 19.04 -6.48 7.42
N GLY A 145 17.97 -7.23 7.71
CA GLY A 145 17.22 -7.08 8.96
C GLY A 145 18.11 -7.31 10.19
N ARG A 146 18.99 -8.32 10.18
CA ARG A 146 19.93 -8.54 11.29
C ARG A 146 21.02 -7.47 11.38
N GLN A 147 21.54 -6.99 10.24
CA GLN A 147 22.49 -5.87 10.23
C GLN A 147 21.86 -4.60 10.82
N LEU A 148 20.62 -4.29 10.43
CA LEU A 148 19.87 -3.16 10.96
C LEU A 148 19.55 -3.33 12.45
N ALA A 149 19.23 -4.54 12.91
CA ALA A 149 19.02 -4.82 14.33
C ALA A 149 20.28 -4.56 15.17
N ILE A 150 21.45 -4.97 14.70
CA ILE A 150 22.73 -4.68 15.39
C ILE A 150 22.96 -3.17 15.45
N LEU A 151 22.75 -2.46 14.34
CA LEU A 151 22.90 -1.00 14.32
C LEU A 151 21.93 -0.29 15.29
N ILE A 152 20.69 -0.75 15.37
CA ILE A 152 19.71 -0.18 16.31
C ILE A 152 20.10 -0.50 17.76
N ALA A 153 20.61 -1.70 18.05
CA ALA A 153 21.15 -2.01 19.37
C ALA A 153 22.32 -1.09 19.73
N ASP A 154 23.20 -0.80 18.77
CA ASP A 154 24.29 0.17 18.95
C ASP A 154 23.77 1.61 19.21
N MET A 155 22.68 2.03 18.56
CA MET A 155 22.01 3.31 18.84
C MET A 155 21.40 3.34 20.24
N VAL A 156 20.72 2.27 20.66
CA VAL A 156 20.10 2.15 21.99
C VAL A 156 21.17 2.17 23.09
N ALA A 157 22.32 1.51 22.87
CA ALA A 157 23.48 1.57 23.76
C ALA A 157 24.05 3.00 23.90
N LEU A 158 23.81 3.85 22.90
CA LEU A 158 24.14 5.28 22.93
C LEU A 158 22.98 6.18 23.39
N SER A 159 21.99 5.62 24.10
CA SER A 159 20.84 6.33 24.68
C SER A 159 19.72 6.72 23.72
N SER A 160 19.67 6.16 22.50
CA SER A 160 18.45 6.26 21.70
C SER A 160 17.30 5.47 22.32
N ASP A 161 16.15 6.11 22.45
CA ASP A 161 14.93 5.45 22.93
C ASP A 161 14.35 4.55 21.81
N PRO A 162 14.28 3.21 22.00
CA PRO A 162 13.72 2.31 20.99
C PRO A 162 12.24 2.61 20.67
N GLN A 163 11.48 3.20 21.61
CA GLN A 163 10.09 3.61 21.38
C GLN A 163 9.97 4.81 20.44
N HIS A 164 11.04 5.58 20.25
CA HIS A 164 11.11 6.70 19.31
C HIS A 164 11.75 6.33 17.96
N ILE A 165 12.06 5.05 17.74
CA ILE A 165 12.51 4.53 16.46
C ILE A 165 11.30 4.11 15.62
N HIS A 166 11.27 4.57 14.37
CA HIS A 166 10.23 4.24 13.39
C HIS A 166 10.85 3.73 12.10
N LEU A 167 10.61 2.47 11.76
CA LEU A 167 11.04 1.89 10.49
C LEU A 167 9.94 2.07 9.44
N ILE A 168 10.29 2.59 8.27
CA ILE A 168 9.38 2.82 7.14
C ILE A 168 9.93 1.99 5.97
N GLY A 169 9.31 0.83 5.73
CA GLY A 169 9.78 -0.12 4.73
C GLY A 169 8.84 -0.21 3.53
N PHE A 170 9.38 -0.06 2.33
CA PHE A 170 8.63 -0.22 1.08
C PHE A 170 8.91 -1.58 0.44
N SER A 171 7.88 -2.28 -0.03
CA SER A 171 8.04 -3.56 -0.76
C SER A 171 8.84 -4.59 0.06
N LEU A 172 9.95 -5.13 -0.46
CA LEU A 172 10.89 -5.99 0.29
C LEU A 172 11.47 -5.31 1.55
N GLY A 173 11.59 -3.99 1.56
CA GLY A 173 12.05 -3.21 2.72
C GLY A 173 11.10 -3.30 3.92
N ALA A 174 9.80 -3.56 3.71
CA ALA A 174 8.87 -3.83 4.80
C ALA A 174 9.24 -5.11 5.56
N HIS A 175 9.75 -6.13 4.85
CA HIS A 175 10.22 -7.37 5.46
C HIS A 175 11.58 -7.22 6.13
N VAL A 176 12.48 -6.38 5.59
CA VAL A 176 13.70 -5.98 6.30
C VAL A 176 13.36 -5.37 7.66
N ALA A 177 12.38 -4.45 7.72
CA ALA A 177 11.91 -3.88 8.98
C ALA A 177 11.38 -4.95 9.94
N GLY A 178 10.56 -5.88 9.46
CA GLY A 178 10.05 -7.00 10.26
C GLY A 178 11.18 -7.91 10.78
N PHE A 179 12.16 -8.25 9.95
CA PHE A 179 13.32 -9.04 10.38
C PHE A 179 14.18 -8.31 11.42
N ALA A 180 14.34 -6.99 11.29
CA ALA A 180 15.04 -6.18 12.28
C ALA A 180 14.33 -6.19 13.64
N GLY A 181 13.00 -5.97 13.64
CA GLY A 181 12.18 -6.04 14.85
C GLY A 181 12.26 -7.40 15.55
N LYS A 182 12.13 -8.50 14.79
CA LYS A 182 12.29 -9.87 15.32
C LYS A 182 13.69 -10.12 15.91
N ALA A 183 14.73 -9.66 15.22
CA ALA A 183 16.11 -9.85 15.66
C ALA A 183 16.41 -9.06 16.95
N LEU A 184 15.98 -7.80 17.07
CA LEU A 184 16.13 -7.00 18.29
C LEU A 184 15.42 -7.62 19.49
N LYS A 185 14.20 -8.11 19.29
CA LYS A 185 13.44 -8.81 20.33
C LYS A 185 14.16 -10.09 20.77
N ALA A 186 14.83 -10.78 19.85
CA ALA A 186 15.57 -12.01 20.16
C ALA A 186 16.92 -11.77 20.84
N ILE A 187 17.63 -10.68 20.49
CA ILE A 187 18.99 -10.40 20.98
C ILE A 187 18.94 -9.65 22.33
N GLU A 188 18.13 -8.58 22.40
CA GLU A 188 18.15 -7.61 23.52
C GLU A 188 16.80 -7.53 24.26
N ASN A 189 15.78 -8.31 23.85
CA ASN A 189 14.39 -8.14 24.32
C ASN A 189 13.87 -6.70 24.13
N VAL A 190 14.36 -6.00 23.10
CA VAL A 190 13.98 -4.63 22.75
C VAL A 190 12.86 -4.65 21.72
N SER A 191 11.82 -3.86 21.96
CA SER A 191 10.73 -3.62 21.00
C SER A 191 10.87 -2.22 20.42
N ILE A 192 10.92 -2.12 19.08
CA ILE A 192 10.90 -0.85 18.35
C ILE A 192 9.50 -0.21 18.49
N GLY A 193 9.45 1.12 18.59
CA GLY A 193 8.19 1.87 18.70
C GLY A 193 7.22 1.67 17.54
N ARG A 194 7.69 1.77 16.29
CA ARG A 194 6.80 1.64 15.13
C ARG A 194 7.45 1.03 13.88
N ILE A 195 6.68 0.22 13.16
CA ILE A 195 6.98 -0.16 11.77
C ILE A 195 5.81 0.23 10.87
N THR A 196 6.09 0.98 9.79
CA THR A 196 5.15 1.21 8.70
C THR A 196 5.54 0.38 7.48
N GLY A 197 4.68 -0.55 7.08
CA GLY A 197 4.84 -1.35 5.86
C GLY A 197 4.11 -0.73 4.68
N LEU A 198 4.85 -0.21 3.70
CA LEU A 198 4.30 0.38 2.48
C LEU A 198 4.28 -0.69 1.38
N ASP A 199 3.10 -1.25 1.15
CA ASP A 199 2.79 -2.35 0.24
C ASP A 199 3.79 -3.53 0.34
N PRO A 200 3.85 -4.24 1.48
CA PRO A 200 4.83 -5.30 1.72
C PRO A 200 4.77 -6.40 0.66
N ALA A 201 5.91 -6.82 0.11
CA ALA A 201 5.93 -7.68 -1.08
C ALA A 201 5.36 -9.08 -0.81
N SER A 202 4.53 -9.59 -1.71
CA SER A 202 3.87 -10.90 -1.58
C SER A 202 4.75 -12.10 -1.97
N PRO A 203 5.46 -12.10 -3.12
CA PRO A 203 6.19 -13.28 -3.57
C PRO A 203 7.22 -13.74 -2.52
N LEU A 204 7.17 -15.04 -2.16
CA LEU A 204 7.98 -15.69 -1.12
C LEU A 204 7.67 -15.29 0.33
N PHE A 205 6.71 -14.41 0.60
CA PHE A 205 6.31 -14.03 1.97
C PHE A 205 4.87 -14.44 2.33
N ARG A 206 4.16 -15.10 1.40
CA ARG A 206 2.82 -15.66 1.66
C ARG A 206 2.93 -16.90 2.55
N GLN A 207 2.59 -16.75 3.83
CA GLN A 207 2.69 -17.80 4.86
C GLN A 207 1.88 -19.08 4.55
N MET A 208 0.88 -19.01 3.66
CA MET A 208 0.09 -20.16 3.23
C MET A 208 0.82 -21.09 2.25
N LEU A 209 2.05 -20.74 1.83
CA LEU A 209 2.87 -21.56 0.94
C LEU A 209 3.94 -22.31 1.75
N THR A 210 4.20 -23.57 1.38
CA THR A 210 5.22 -24.42 2.03
C THR A 210 6.66 -23.89 1.90
N ALA A 211 6.89 -22.94 0.99
CA ALA A 211 8.17 -22.32 0.70
C ALA A 211 8.08 -20.79 0.85
N SER A 212 7.87 -20.31 2.09
CA SER A 212 7.81 -18.88 2.40
C SER A 212 8.81 -18.47 3.48
N LEU A 213 9.38 -17.28 3.30
CA LEU A 213 10.06 -16.53 4.34
C LEU A 213 9.04 -15.97 5.35
N SER A 214 9.51 -15.67 6.56
CA SER A 214 8.69 -14.95 7.53
C SER A 214 8.41 -13.54 7.01
N SER A 215 7.13 -13.15 6.99
CA SER A 215 6.70 -11.80 6.62
C SER A 215 6.84 -10.83 7.78
N LEU A 216 6.65 -9.54 7.48
CA LEU A 216 6.29 -8.54 8.50
C LEU A 216 5.04 -9.04 9.24
N GLY A 217 4.98 -8.80 10.54
CA GLY A 217 3.83 -9.10 11.38
C GLY A 217 3.68 -8.09 12.52
N LYS A 218 2.47 -7.99 13.07
CA LYS A 218 2.13 -7.09 14.18
C LYS A 218 3.06 -7.16 15.41
N ASP A 219 3.65 -8.33 15.68
CA ASP A 219 4.50 -8.54 16.86
C ASP A 219 5.95 -8.08 16.66
N ASP A 220 6.29 -7.55 15.48
CA ASP A 220 7.65 -7.11 15.11
C ASP A 220 8.00 -5.72 15.71
N ALA A 221 7.01 -4.96 16.20
CA ALA A 221 7.18 -3.68 16.89
C ALA A 221 6.05 -3.47 17.91
N ALA A 222 6.11 -2.37 18.67
CA ALA A 222 5.03 -1.97 19.58
C ALA A 222 3.78 -1.50 18.82
N PHE A 223 3.95 -1.01 17.59
CA PHE A 223 2.86 -0.69 16.68
C PHE A 223 3.28 -0.92 15.22
N VAL A 224 2.47 -1.67 14.47
CA VAL A 224 2.69 -1.94 13.05
C VAL A 224 1.50 -1.47 12.22
N ASP A 225 1.72 -0.53 11.31
CA ASP A 225 0.71 -0.07 10.36
C ASP A 225 1.10 -0.39 8.91
N VAL A 226 0.15 -0.85 8.11
CA VAL A 226 0.42 -1.36 6.75
C VAL A 226 -0.51 -0.69 5.75
N VAL A 227 0.03 -0.26 4.62
CA VAL A 227 -0.73 0.30 3.50
C VAL A 227 -0.66 -0.68 2.34
N HIS A 228 -1.80 -1.26 1.96
CA HIS A 228 -1.91 -2.19 0.85
C HIS A 228 -2.40 -1.45 -0.39
N THR A 229 -1.66 -1.47 -1.49
CA THR A 229 -2.06 -0.79 -2.74
C THR A 229 -2.03 -1.69 -3.96
N ASP A 230 -1.30 -2.80 -3.91
CA ASP A 230 -1.18 -3.76 -5.02
C ASP A 230 -1.26 -5.21 -4.54
N GLY A 231 -2.26 -5.53 -3.73
CA GLY A 231 -2.41 -6.83 -3.08
C GLY A 231 -2.59 -8.01 -4.04
N ALA A 232 -1.87 -9.10 -3.78
CA ALA A 232 -2.01 -10.38 -4.48
C ALA A 232 -3.13 -11.23 -3.87
N ARG A 233 -4.28 -11.36 -4.54
CA ARG A 233 -5.30 -12.36 -4.17
C ARG A 233 -4.87 -13.77 -4.56
N ILE A 234 -4.33 -13.92 -5.75
CA ILE A 234 -3.72 -15.16 -6.26
C ILE A 234 -2.25 -14.94 -6.60
N TRP A 235 -1.51 -16.02 -6.84
CA TRP A 235 -0.05 -15.95 -7.06
C TRP A 235 0.35 -15.18 -8.34
N SER A 236 -0.58 -14.95 -9.26
CA SER A 236 -0.39 -14.27 -10.54
C SER A 236 -0.80 -12.78 -10.57
N GLU A 237 -1.25 -12.21 -9.44
CA GLU A 237 -1.74 -10.81 -9.33
C GLU A 237 -0.96 -10.02 -8.26
N GLY A 238 -0.85 -8.68 -8.41
CA GLY A 238 -0.41 -7.65 -7.43
C GLY A 238 0.90 -7.85 -6.63
N PHE A 239 1.86 -6.92 -6.63
CA PHE A 239 3.16 -7.12 -5.99
C PHE A 239 3.12 -7.23 -4.45
N GLY A 240 2.10 -6.68 -3.79
CA GLY A 240 1.95 -6.63 -2.33
C GLY A 240 1.18 -7.80 -1.71
N LEU A 241 1.30 -8.01 -0.40
CA LEU A 241 0.46 -8.93 0.37
C LEU A 241 -0.98 -8.39 0.45
N PHE A 242 -1.98 -9.25 0.32
CA PHE A 242 -3.39 -8.86 0.45
C PHE A 242 -3.94 -9.07 1.87
N ASN A 243 -3.40 -10.02 2.62
CA ASN A 243 -3.88 -10.29 3.98
C ASN A 243 -3.41 -9.17 4.92
N PRO A 244 -4.23 -8.81 5.92
CA PRO A 244 -3.80 -7.91 6.98
C PRO A 244 -2.67 -8.57 7.78
N ILE A 245 -1.59 -7.82 8.03
CA ILE A 245 -0.39 -8.28 8.75
C ILE A 245 0.05 -7.32 9.86
N GLY A 246 -0.58 -6.15 10.02
CA GLY A 246 -0.27 -5.18 11.05
C GLY A 246 -1.22 -5.18 12.24
N ASP A 247 -1.05 -4.19 13.12
CA ASP A 247 -2.07 -3.74 14.07
C ASP A 247 -3.19 -3.00 13.35
N VAL A 248 -2.84 -2.26 12.30
CA VAL A 248 -3.76 -1.51 11.43
C VAL A 248 -3.36 -1.76 9.98
N ASP A 249 -4.33 -2.12 9.14
CA ASP A 249 -4.09 -2.41 7.72
C ASP A 249 -5.03 -1.54 6.88
N TYR A 250 -4.46 -0.60 6.13
CA TYR A 250 -5.18 0.31 5.26
C TYR A 250 -5.31 -0.27 3.85
N PHE A 251 -6.52 -0.26 3.31
CA PHE A 251 -6.85 -0.76 1.97
C PHE A 251 -7.43 0.37 1.09
N PRO A 252 -6.61 1.37 0.70
CA PRO A 252 -7.02 2.39 -0.25
C PRO A 252 -7.47 1.74 -1.55
N ASN A 253 -8.68 2.09 -1.98
CA ASN A 253 -9.32 1.53 -3.18
C ASN A 253 -9.40 -0.01 -3.17
N GLY A 254 -9.45 -0.60 -1.97
CA GLY A 254 -9.52 -2.05 -1.76
C GLY A 254 -8.16 -2.73 -1.70
N GLY A 255 -7.10 -1.96 -1.82
CA GLY A 255 -5.71 -2.41 -1.77
C GLY A 255 -5.30 -3.33 -2.91
N LEU A 256 -5.90 -3.15 -4.09
CA LEU A 256 -5.61 -3.95 -5.30
C LEU A 256 -5.26 -3.06 -6.49
N ASP A 257 -6.24 -2.29 -6.96
CA ASP A 257 -6.12 -1.46 -8.15
C ASP A 257 -6.33 0.00 -7.77
N GLN A 258 -5.32 0.83 -8.02
CA GLN A 258 -5.35 2.23 -7.65
C GLN A 258 -5.82 3.08 -8.84
N PRO A 259 -6.71 4.08 -8.60
CA PRO A 259 -7.11 5.02 -9.64
C PRO A 259 -5.88 5.69 -10.30
N GLY A 260 -5.93 5.86 -11.62
CA GLY A 260 -4.84 6.43 -12.42
C GLY A 260 -3.71 5.47 -12.78
N CYS A 261 -3.78 4.19 -12.38
CA CYS A 261 -2.85 3.14 -12.82
C CYS A 261 -3.49 2.27 -13.91
N GLU A 262 -2.77 2.02 -15.00
CA GLU A 262 -3.22 1.15 -16.09
C GLU A 262 -3.20 -0.33 -15.68
N GLN A 263 -4.28 -1.08 -15.96
CA GLN A 263 -4.36 -2.51 -15.64
C GLN A 263 -3.63 -3.36 -16.68
N ILE A 264 -2.31 -3.49 -16.59
CA ILE A 264 -1.55 -4.45 -17.40
C ILE A 264 -1.55 -5.83 -16.69
N ARG A 265 -2.69 -6.52 -16.69
CA ARG A 265 -2.83 -7.85 -16.06
C ARG A 265 -1.94 -8.94 -16.68
N GLY A 266 -1.51 -8.77 -17.93
CA GLY A 266 -0.74 -9.77 -18.68
C GLY A 266 0.78 -9.83 -18.38
N SER A 267 1.34 -8.90 -17.61
CA SER A 267 2.81 -8.75 -17.47
C SER A 267 3.36 -9.09 -16.06
N VAL A 268 2.49 -9.42 -15.10
CA VAL A 268 2.89 -9.58 -13.69
C VAL A 268 3.80 -10.79 -13.44
N ILE A 269 3.59 -11.91 -14.14
CA ILE A 269 4.42 -13.12 -13.94
C ILE A 269 5.83 -12.91 -14.50
N VAL A 270 5.95 -12.32 -15.70
CA VAL A 270 7.23 -12.05 -16.36
C VAL A 270 8.01 -10.97 -15.61
N SER A 271 7.36 -9.88 -15.20
CA SER A 271 8.02 -8.80 -14.45
C SER A 271 8.50 -9.22 -13.05
N ARG A 272 7.80 -10.16 -12.38
CA ARG A 272 8.20 -10.70 -11.06
C ARG A 272 9.49 -11.50 -11.07
N PHE A 273 9.71 -12.28 -12.13
CA PHE A 273 10.80 -13.25 -12.17
C PHE A 273 11.90 -12.89 -13.16
N GLU A 274 11.60 -12.13 -14.23
CA GLU A 274 12.57 -11.75 -15.27
C GLU A 274 13.06 -10.30 -15.13
N GLY A 275 12.53 -9.53 -14.17
CA GLY A 275 13.01 -8.20 -13.87
C GLY A 275 12.73 -7.18 -14.98
N THR A 276 11.72 -7.36 -15.82
CA THR A 276 11.25 -6.34 -16.75
C THR A 276 10.27 -5.42 -16.03
N THR A 277 10.69 -4.21 -15.66
CA THR A 277 9.89 -3.26 -14.87
C THR A 277 9.52 -2.05 -15.71
N ASN A 278 8.36 -2.08 -16.39
CA ASN A 278 7.76 -0.88 -16.98
C ASN A 278 7.04 -0.07 -15.88
N SER A 279 7.10 1.26 -15.95
CA SER A 279 6.50 2.18 -14.97
C SER A 279 4.99 1.93 -14.76
N SER A 280 4.26 1.57 -15.81
CA SER A 280 2.83 1.24 -15.73
C SER A 280 2.55 -0.02 -14.90
N VAL A 281 3.48 -0.99 -14.87
CA VAL A 281 3.29 -2.27 -14.16
C VAL A 281 3.45 -2.10 -12.64
N VAL A 282 4.31 -1.17 -12.19
CA VAL A 282 4.61 -0.95 -10.76
C VAL A 282 3.78 0.21 -10.18
N CYS A 283 2.89 0.82 -10.96
CA CYS A 283 2.12 2.00 -10.56
C CYS A 283 1.31 1.77 -9.27
N ASN A 284 0.52 0.69 -9.21
CA ASN A 284 -0.24 0.33 -8.00
C ASN A 284 0.67 0.16 -6.79
N HIS A 285 1.82 -0.51 -6.96
CA HIS A 285 2.77 -0.76 -5.89
C HIS A 285 3.37 0.55 -5.34
N LEU A 286 3.73 1.49 -6.21
CA LEU A 286 4.29 2.80 -5.83
C LEU A 286 3.29 3.72 -5.12
N ARG A 287 1.98 3.48 -5.23
CA ARG A 287 0.95 4.33 -4.61
C ARG A 287 1.04 4.37 -3.10
N ALA A 288 1.42 3.27 -2.42
CA ALA A 288 1.62 3.30 -0.97
C ALA A 288 2.67 4.34 -0.55
N LEU A 289 3.76 4.42 -1.31
CA LEU A 289 4.83 5.40 -1.10
C LEU A 289 4.37 6.84 -1.38
N GLN A 290 3.60 7.02 -2.46
CA GLN A 290 3.05 8.33 -2.85
C GLN A 290 2.02 8.84 -1.84
N PHE A 291 1.10 7.99 -1.38
CA PHE A 291 0.11 8.35 -0.36
C PHE A 291 0.79 8.70 0.96
N PHE A 292 1.79 7.93 1.39
CA PHE A 292 2.53 8.22 2.61
C PHE A 292 3.30 9.55 2.52
N LEU A 293 3.99 9.80 1.40
CA LEU A 293 4.69 11.07 1.18
C LEU A 293 3.73 12.27 1.12
N GLU A 294 2.59 12.12 0.46
CA GLU A 294 1.57 13.17 0.40
C GLU A 294 0.99 13.46 1.79
N ASN A 295 0.65 12.41 2.55
CA ASN A 295 0.19 12.58 3.93
C ASN A 295 1.24 13.30 4.79
N LEU A 296 2.52 12.90 4.73
CA LEU A 296 3.58 13.55 5.48
C LEU A 296 3.65 15.05 5.21
N LYS A 297 3.54 15.48 3.95
CA LYS A 297 3.55 16.91 3.59
C LYS A 297 2.31 17.64 4.09
N ALA A 298 1.19 16.95 4.19
CA ALA A 298 -0.09 17.49 4.65
C ALA A 298 -0.20 17.58 6.19
N VAL A 299 0.61 16.86 6.97
CA VAL A 299 0.48 16.83 8.45
C VAL A 299 0.58 18.23 9.08
N SER A 300 1.45 19.10 8.57
CA SER A 300 1.61 20.46 9.11
C SER A 300 0.63 21.48 8.55
N ASP A 301 -0.21 21.10 7.58
CA ASP A 301 -1.17 22.00 6.93
C ASP A 301 -2.59 21.69 7.43
N PRO A 302 -3.20 22.56 8.26
CA PRO A 302 -4.55 22.35 8.77
C PRO A 302 -5.61 22.36 7.66
N ASP A 303 -5.26 22.88 6.48
CA ASP A 303 -6.16 23.02 5.35
C ASP A 303 -6.00 21.90 4.33
N ALA A 304 -4.99 21.04 4.49
CA ALA A 304 -4.75 19.92 3.60
C ALA A 304 -5.79 18.82 3.80
N CYS A 305 -6.15 18.17 2.69
CA CYS A 305 -7.02 17.00 2.75
C CYS A 305 -6.37 15.84 3.49
N GLN A 306 -7.21 14.96 4.01
CA GLN A 306 -6.80 13.81 4.82
C GLN A 306 -7.17 12.50 4.12
N PHE A 307 -6.36 11.47 4.32
CA PHE A 307 -6.67 10.10 3.93
C PHE A 307 -7.56 9.43 4.97
N THR A 308 -8.78 9.97 5.16
CA THR A 308 -9.72 9.49 6.17
C THR A 308 -10.14 8.06 5.86
N SER A 309 -9.88 7.17 6.81
CA SER A 309 -10.17 5.74 6.72
C SER A 309 -10.97 5.26 7.92
N PHE A 310 -11.77 4.22 7.70
CA PHE A 310 -12.65 3.66 8.73
C PHE A 310 -12.88 2.16 8.54
N PRO A 311 -13.22 1.42 9.61
CA PRO A 311 -13.53 0.00 9.51
C PRO A 311 -14.84 -0.23 8.75
N CYS A 312 -14.90 -1.33 8.02
CA CYS A 312 -16.14 -1.83 7.43
C CYS A 312 -16.21 -3.34 7.68
N PRO A 313 -16.94 -3.80 8.72
CA PRO A 313 -16.94 -5.21 9.14
C PRO A 313 -17.37 -6.20 8.05
N ALA A 314 -18.26 -5.78 7.15
CA ALA A 314 -18.69 -6.58 6.00
C ALA A 314 -17.67 -6.58 4.83
N GLY A 315 -16.51 -5.95 5.02
CA GLY A 315 -15.37 -5.96 4.11
C GLY A 315 -15.50 -5.00 2.93
N TRP A 316 -14.53 -5.10 2.01
CA TRP A 316 -14.39 -4.20 0.87
C TRP A 316 -15.64 -4.12 -0.03
N SER A 317 -16.33 -5.24 -0.27
CA SER A 317 -17.51 -5.23 -1.15
C SER A 317 -18.67 -4.42 -0.57
N ALA A 318 -18.86 -4.43 0.76
CA ALA A 318 -19.84 -3.59 1.44
C ALA A 318 -19.40 -2.12 1.45
N PHE A 319 -18.10 -1.88 1.68
CA PHE A 319 -17.53 -0.55 1.60
C PHE A 319 -17.76 0.09 0.22
N GLN A 320 -17.50 -0.62 -0.87
CA GLN A 320 -17.71 -0.11 -2.24
C GLN A 320 -19.17 0.25 -2.53
N ARG A 321 -20.12 -0.42 -1.88
CA ARG A 321 -21.56 -0.12 -1.98
C ARG A 321 -21.99 1.01 -1.04
N GLY A 322 -21.06 1.62 -0.29
CA GLY A 322 -21.38 2.69 0.64
C GLY A 322 -22.16 2.25 1.87
N GLU A 323 -22.22 0.95 2.18
CA GLU A 323 -22.95 0.40 3.33
C GLU A 323 -22.35 0.84 4.68
N CYS A 324 -21.08 1.22 4.66
CA CYS A 324 -20.34 1.75 5.82
C CYS A 324 -20.19 3.28 5.75
N PHE A 325 -20.98 3.99 4.90
CA PHE A 325 -20.89 5.43 4.68
C PHE A 325 -22.25 6.16 4.88
N PRO A 326 -22.28 7.35 5.49
CA PRO A 326 -21.15 8.04 6.13
C PRO A 326 -20.87 7.42 7.51
N MET A 327 -19.60 7.28 7.85
CA MET A 327 -19.25 7.05 9.24
C MET A 327 -19.25 8.40 9.96
N ASN A 328 -19.91 8.51 11.11
CA ASN A 328 -19.76 9.68 11.96
C ASN A 328 -18.32 9.71 12.51
N CYS A 329 -17.44 10.43 11.81
CA CYS A 329 -16.02 10.45 12.08
C CYS A 329 -15.74 11.26 13.35
N THR A 330 -15.35 10.52 14.38
CA THR A 330 -14.75 11.04 15.62
C THR A 330 -13.42 10.35 15.81
N ASP A 331 -12.60 10.84 16.73
CA ASP A 331 -11.26 10.28 17.05
C ASP A 331 -11.30 8.78 17.40
N SER A 332 -12.47 8.23 17.79
CA SER A 332 -12.65 6.82 18.08
C SER A 332 -13.00 5.96 16.86
N ASN A 333 -13.48 6.55 15.77
CA ASN A 333 -14.15 5.82 14.68
C ASN A 333 -13.48 6.03 13.32
N CYS A 334 -12.71 7.09 13.12
CA CYS A 334 -11.93 7.31 11.90
C CYS A 334 -10.46 7.59 12.23
N VAL A 335 -9.57 7.28 11.28
CA VAL A 335 -8.15 7.62 11.39
C VAL A 335 -7.61 8.00 10.02
N THR A 336 -6.72 8.98 10.00
CA THR A 336 -5.97 9.32 8.80
C THR A 336 -4.89 8.27 8.56
N MET A 337 -4.94 7.62 7.38
CA MET A 337 -3.86 6.75 6.91
C MET A 337 -2.55 7.54 6.78
N GLY A 338 -1.46 7.01 7.33
CA GLY A 338 -0.12 7.58 7.19
C GLY A 338 0.54 7.90 8.53
N PHE A 339 1.22 9.05 8.62
CA PHE A 339 2.12 9.36 9.73
C PHE A 339 1.41 9.47 11.08
N ALA A 340 0.15 9.93 11.13
CA ALA A 340 -0.64 10.03 12.36
C ALA A 340 -1.31 8.71 12.79
N ALA A 341 -1.13 7.61 12.06
CA ALA A 341 -1.82 6.33 12.33
C ALA A 341 -1.66 5.81 13.77
N SER A 342 -0.49 6.00 14.38
CA SER A 342 -0.21 5.50 15.74
C SER A 342 -1.00 6.21 16.85
N GLN A 343 -1.65 7.33 16.54
CA GLN A 343 -2.48 8.07 17.51
C GLN A 343 -3.88 7.44 17.67
N SER A 344 -4.32 6.62 16.71
CA SER A 344 -5.64 6.01 16.75
C SER A 344 -5.68 4.72 17.56
N LYS A 345 -6.83 4.48 18.20
CA LYS A 345 -7.16 3.21 18.87
C LYS A 345 -7.74 2.17 17.92
N LEU A 346 -8.04 2.53 16.68
CA LEU A 346 -8.56 1.60 15.68
C LEU A 346 -7.54 0.53 15.35
N ARG A 347 -8.01 -0.70 15.11
CA ARG A 347 -7.20 -1.87 14.78
C ARG A 347 -7.86 -2.69 13.68
N GLY A 348 -7.05 -3.46 12.97
CA GLY A 348 -7.49 -4.31 11.87
C GLY A 348 -7.71 -3.56 10.55
N PRO A 349 -8.52 -4.13 9.63
CA PRO A 349 -8.70 -3.59 8.30
C PRO A 349 -9.50 -2.28 8.26
N LEU A 350 -8.92 -1.25 7.64
CA LEU A 350 -9.54 0.05 7.40
C LEU A 350 -9.58 0.35 5.91
N TYR A 351 -10.66 0.99 5.47
CA TYR A 351 -10.91 1.26 4.06
C TYR A 351 -11.05 2.75 3.81
N LEU A 352 -10.64 3.16 2.60
CA LEU A 352 -10.75 4.51 2.07
C LEU A 352 -10.73 4.44 0.54
N THR A 353 -11.25 5.47 -0.11
CA THR A 353 -11.02 5.73 -1.54
C THR A 353 -10.02 6.87 -1.72
N THR A 354 -9.40 6.96 -2.90
CA THR A 354 -8.50 8.07 -3.26
C THR A 354 -8.80 8.58 -4.67
N ARG A 355 -8.28 9.77 -5.00
CA ARG A 355 -8.24 10.27 -6.38
C ARG A 355 -7.20 9.52 -7.22
N ASP A 356 -7.23 9.77 -8.53
CA ASP A 356 -6.32 9.20 -9.54
C ASP A 356 -5.01 9.98 -9.73
N SER A 357 -4.95 11.18 -9.18
CA SER A 357 -3.88 12.16 -9.37
C SER A 357 -3.67 12.94 -8.07
N SER A 358 -2.45 13.41 -7.83
CA SER A 358 -2.13 14.20 -6.63
C SER A 358 -2.81 15.58 -6.70
N PRO A 359 -3.39 16.11 -5.60
CA PRO A 359 -3.53 15.45 -4.30
C PRO A 359 -4.47 14.24 -4.39
N PHE A 360 -4.00 13.08 -3.93
CA PHE A 360 -4.75 11.81 -3.92
C PHE A 360 -5.80 11.80 -2.81
N CYS A 361 -5.55 12.51 -1.71
CA CYS A 361 -6.59 12.76 -0.72
C CYS A 361 -7.68 13.67 -1.29
N GLY A 362 -8.82 13.71 -0.59
CA GLY A 362 -9.92 14.59 -0.96
C GLY A 362 -11.13 14.40 -0.07
N ARG A 363 -12.27 14.97 -0.48
CA ARG A 363 -13.54 14.75 0.22
C ARG A 363 -14.15 13.43 -0.26
N GLN A 364 -14.20 12.44 0.62
CA GLN A 364 -14.85 11.18 0.32
C GLN A 364 -16.37 11.38 0.28
N MET A 365 -17.02 10.88 -0.77
CA MET A 365 -18.45 11.06 -1.00
C MET A 365 -19.11 9.74 -1.39
N LYS A 366 -20.42 9.64 -1.17
CA LYS A 366 -21.28 8.56 -1.65
C LYS A 366 -22.26 9.08 -2.68
N ALA A 367 -22.37 8.37 -3.79
CA ALA A 367 -23.43 8.55 -4.76
C ALA A 367 -24.48 7.45 -4.61
N SER A 368 -25.75 7.82 -4.75
CA SER A 368 -26.90 6.91 -4.67
C SER A 368 -27.89 7.23 -5.78
N VAL A 369 -28.32 6.20 -6.51
CA VAL A 369 -29.33 6.30 -7.57
C VAL A 369 -30.43 5.30 -7.31
N LEU A 370 -31.66 5.80 -7.20
CA LEU A 370 -32.86 4.98 -7.16
C LEU A 370 -33.48 4.94 -8.56
N LEU A 371 -33.55 3.75 -9.14
CA LEU A 371 -34.18 3.54 -10.43
C LEU A 371 -35.69 3.39 -10.29
N SER A 372 -36.43 4.00 -11.20
CA SER A 372 -37.88 3.88 -11.26
C SER A 372 -38.31 2.43 -11.41
N PRO A 373 -39.40 1.98 -10.77
CA PRO A 373 -40.00 0.66 -11.02
C PRO A 373 -40.29 0.36 -12.50
N LYS A 374 -40.41 1.41 -13.35
CA LYS A 374 -40.65 1.30 -14.78
C LYS A 374 -39.37 1.05 -15.61
N THR A 375 -38.20 1.02 -14.99
CA THR A 375 -36.92 0.73 -15.67
C THR A 375 -36.86 -0.71 -16.15
N SER A 376 -36.42 -0.88 -17.40
CA SER A 376 -36.24 -2.18 -18.03
C SER A 376 -35.23 -3.03 -17.27
N LYS A 377 -35.36 -4.36 -17.37
CA LYS A 377 -34.35 -5.31 -16.90
C LYS A 377 -33.19 -5.33 -17.90
N LEU A 378 -32.03 -4.87 -17.48
CA LEU A 378 -30.88 -4.61 -18.34
C LEU A 378 -29.61 -5.16 -17.71
N ARG A 379 -28.63 -5.44 -18.57
CA ARG A 379 -27.26 -5.76 -18.17
C ARG A 379 -26.34 -4.61 -18.50
N GLY A 380 -25.59 -4.13 -17.52
CA GLY A 380 -24.71 -2.97 -17.69
C GLY A 380 -24.26 -2.39 -16.36
N TYR A 381 -23.66 -1.21 -16.42
CA TYR A 381 -23.17 -0.51 -15.24
C TYR A 381 -23.55 0.98 -15.29
N LEU A 382 -23.89 1.50 -14.11
CA LEU A 382 -24.17 2.92 -13.90
C LEU A 382 -22.94 3.63 -13.37
N GLN A 383 -22.73 4.84 -13.84
CA GLN A 383 -21.67 5.72 -13.40
C GLN A 383 -22.23 7.12 -13.17
N ILE A 384 -21.73 7.79 -12.14
CA ILE A 384 -21.95 9.22 -11.94
C ILE A 384 -20.61 9.93 -12.11
N SER A 385 -20.59 10.96 -12.95
CA SER A 385 -19.50 11.92 -13.07
C SER A 385 -19.93 13.20 -12.38
N LEU A 386 -19.24 13.59 -11.30
CA LEU A 386 -19.43 14.87 -10.63
C LEU A 386 -18.65 15.95 -11.39
N GLU A 387 -19.35 16.98 -11.83
CA GLU A 387 -18.79 18.07 -12.63
C GLU A 387 -18.36 19.24 -11.74
N ASP A 388 -17.20 19.82 -12.05
CA ASP A 388 -16.70 21.08 -11.50
C ASP A 388 -16.30 21.99 -12.68
N GLY A 389 -17.23 22.86 -13.09
CA GLY A 389 -17.12 23.63 -14.32
C GLY A 389 -17.06 22.71 -15.55
N ASN A 390 -15.97 22.77 -16.30
CA ASN A 390 -15.72 21.91 -17.47
C ASN A 390 -14.92 20.64 -17.14
N ASN A 391 -14.56 20.42 -15.87
CA ASN A 391 -13.73 19.30 -15.45
C ASN A 391 -14.53 18.29 -14.63
N THR A 392 -14.14 17.03 -14.68
CA THR A 392 -14.68 16.00 -13.79
C THR A 392 -13.96 16.03 -12.45
N SER A 393 -14.70 16.28 -11.37
CA SER A 393 -14.17 16.31 -10.00
C SER A 393 -14.06 14.91 -9.38
N ALA A 394 -15.06 14.06 -9.62
CA ALA A 394 -15.10 12.69 -9.12
C ALA A 394 -15.90 11.77 -10.04
N ASN A 395 -15.48 10.51 -10.12
CA ASN A 395 -16.19 9.46 -10.86
C ASN A 395 -16.64 8.35 -9.90
N PHE A 396 -17.94 8.10 -9.84
CA PHE A 396 -18.56 7.09 -8.99
C PHE A 396 -18.97 5.90 -9.85
N LYS A 397 -18.38 4.74 -9.60
CA LYS A 397 -18.86 3.48 -10.19
C LYS A 397 -19.94 2.89 -9.28
N LEU A 398 -21.20 2.99 -9.69
CA LEU A 398 -22.31 2.52 -8.88
C LEU A 398 -22.40 0.99 -8.93
N ARG A 399 -22.76 0.41 -7.80
CA ARG A 399 -22.86 -1.03 -7.57
C ARG A 399 -24.24 -1.34 -7.01
N THR A 400 -24.79 -2.46 -7.44
CA THR A 400 -26.01 -3.04 -6.87
C THR A 400 -25.62 -4.37 -6.19
N LYS A 401 -26.60 -5.10 -5.61
CA LYS A 401 -26.36 -6.46 -5.11
C LYS A 401 -25.82 -7.42 -6.18
N HIS A 402 -26.12 -7.16 -7.45
CA HIS A 402 -25.68 -7.96 -8.60
C HIS A 402 -24.87 -7.08 -9.55
N SER A 403 -23.58 -7.37 -9.72
CA SER A 403 -22.58 -6.41 -10.24
C SER A 403 -22.83 -5.83 -11.63
N ASP A 404 -23.68 -6.45 -12.43
CA ASP A 404 -23.96 -6.14 -13.83
C ASP A 404 -25.45 -6.17 -14.17
N TYR A 405 -26.33 -6.39 -13.19
CA TYR A 405 -27.77 -6.45 -13.40
C TYR A 405 -28.48 -5.23 -12.83
N ILE A 406 -29.34 -4.64 -13.66
CA ILE A 406 -30.09 -3.44 -13.34
C ILE A 406 -31.57 -3.67 -13.68
N SER A 407 -32.45 -3.26 -12.78
CA SER A 407 -33.91 -3.31 -12.98
C SER A 407 -34.59 -2.21 -12.20
N GLY A 408 -35.87 -1.96 -12.50
CA GLY A 408 -36.64 -0.99 -11.75
C GLY A 408 -36.73 -1.29 -10.24
N GLY A 409 -36.76 -0.21 -9.45
CA GLY A 409 -36.78 -0.26 -7.99
C GLY A 409 -35.43 -0.57 -7.33
N ILE A 410 -34.36 -0.76 -8.10
CA ILE A 410 -33.03 -1.01 -7.55
C ILE A 410 -32.39 0.29 -7.07
N LEU A 411 -31.77 0.21 -5.89
CA LEU A 411 -30.83 1.19 -5.37
C LEU A 411 -29.40 0.82 -5.82
N ALA A 412 -28.73 1.75 -6.48
CA ALA A 412 -27.33 1.63 -6.88
C ALA A 412 -26.48 2.67 -6.15
N GLU A 413 -25.45 2.22 -5.45
CA GLU A 413 -24.61 3.10 -4.62
C GLU A 413 -23.13 2.92 -4.97
N GLY A 414 -22.34 3.96 -4.77
CA GLY A 414 -20.90 3.92 -4.98
C GLY A 414 -20.17 5.00 -4.22
N LEU A 415 -18.91 4.75 -3.88
CA LEU A 415 -18.03 5.73 -3.26
C LEU A 415 -17.02 6.30 -4.27
N SER A 416 -16.65 7.56 -4.08
CA SER A 416 -15.54 8.20 -4.78
C SER A 416 -14.96 9.33 -3.93
N VAL A 417 -13.90 9.96 -4.43
CA VAL A 417 -13.27 11.11 -3.78
C VAL A 417 -13.34 12.30 -4.73
N ALA A 418 -13.98 13.37 -4.28
CA ALA A 418 -13.94 14.66 -4.94
C ALA A 418 -12.72 15.46 -4.50
N LYS A 419 -12.32 16.43 -5.33
CA LYS A 419 -11.35 17.44 -4.93
C LYS A 419 -11.81 18.07 -3.61
N TYR A 420 -10.88 18.25 -2.67
CA TYR A 420 -11.19 18.89 -1.41
C TYR A 420 -11.41 20.40 -1.62
N ASP A 421 -12.57 20.88 -1.17
CA ASP A 421 -12.92 22.29 -1.10
C ASP A 421 -13.62 22.51 0.25
N LYS A 422 -13.18 23.52 1.01
CA LYS A 422 -13.80 23.86 2.30
C LYS A 422 -15.23 24.36 2.13
N SER A 423 -15.53 24.98 0.99
CA SER A 423 -16.87 25.46 0.70
C SER A 423 -17.81 24.29 0.37
N VAL A 424 -19.04 24.40 0.85
CA VAL A 424 -20.13 23.47 0.54
C VAL A 424 -21.00 24.15 -0.52
N PRO A 425 -20.94 23.73 -1.79
CA PRO A 425 -21.72 24.36 -2.84
C PRO A 425 -23.22 24.13 -2.61
N ARG A 426 -24.07 25.10 -2.97
CA ARG A 426 -25.53 24.93 -2.87
C ARG A 426 -26.08 23.93 -3.87
N ASN A 427 -25.48 23.86 -5.05
CA ASN A 427 -25.88 22.97 -6.13
C ASN A 427 -24.68 22.19 -6.66
N LEU A 428 -24.89 20.96 -7.07
CA LEU A 428 -23.93 20.12 -7.77
C LEU A 428 -24.50 19.73 -9.12
N ASN A 429 -23.65 19.69 -10.15
CA ASN A 429 -24.02 19.11 -11.44
C ASN A 429 -23.39 17.74 -11.56
N VAL A 430 -24.21 16.76 -11.97
CA VAL A 430 -23.77 15.39 -12.15
C VAL A 430 -24.26 14.85 -13.48
N GLU A 431 -23.39 14.16 -14.21
CA GLU A 431 -23.80 13.33 -15.34
C GLU A 431 -24.00 11.90 -14.85
N LEU A 432 -25.21 11.38 -14.99
CA LEU A 432 -25.50 9.97 -14.78
C LEU A 432 -25.46 9.27 -16.13
N SER A 433 -24.62 8.24 -16.24
CA SER A 433 -24.50 7.41 -17.44
C SER A 433 -24.75 5.94 -17.14
N PHE A 434 -25.37 5.24 -18.09
CA PHE A 434 -25.55 3.81 -18.13
C PHE A 434 -24.85 3.27 -19.38
N GLN A 435 -23.89 2.39 -19.20
CA GLN A 435 -23.26 1.68 -20.31
C GLN A 435 -23.83 0.26 -20.40
N SER A 436 -24.46 -0.05 -21.53
CA SER A 436 -25.02 -1.36 -21.79
C SER A 436 -23.92 -2.39 -22.04
N LEU A 437 -24.05 -3.57 -21.43
CA LEU A 437 -23.21 -4.75 -21.66
C LEU A 437 -23.80 -5.71 -22.69
N ALA A 438 -24.90 -5.34 -23.35
CA ALA A 438 -25.53 -6.18 -24.37
C ALA A 438 -24.58 -6.34 -25.58
N TYR A 439 -23.92 -7.50 -25.67
CA TYR A 439 -23.29 -7.98 -26.89
C TYR A 439 -23.96 -9.28 -27.36
N GLN A 440 -24.16 -9.35 -28.68
CA GLN A 440 -24.80 -10.38 -29.48
C GLN A 440 -24.39 -11.80 -29.09
N THR A 441 -25.18 -12.48 -28.25
CA THR A 441 -25.21 -13.95 -28.28
C THR A 441 -26.44 -14.33 -29.10
N GLU A 442 -26.25 -15.16 -30.11
CA GLU A 442 -27.29 -15.56 -31.09
C GLU A 442 -28.54 -16.16 -30.44
N ASN A 443 -28.52 -16.46 -29.13
CA ASN A 443 -29.59 -17.17 -28.43
C ASN A 443 -30.17 -16.49 -27.18
N GLU A 444 -29.77 -15.26 -26.81
CA GLU A 444 -30.41 -14.52 -25.71
C GLU A 444 -30.84 -13.10 -26.16
N LYS A 445 -32.08 -13.00 -26.65
CA LYS A 445 -32.73 -11.71 -26.97
C LYS A 445 -33.10 -10.94 -25.70
N TYR A 446 -32.13 -10.40 -24.98
CA TYR A 446 -32.37 -9.21 -24.15
C TYR A 446 -32.54 -8.02 -25.11
N GLY A 447 -33.78 -7.64 -25.35
CA GLY A 447 -34.21 -6.77 -26.45
C GLY A 447 -33.39 -5.48 -26.58
N MET A 448 -32.73 -5.32 -27.72
CA MET A 448 -32.14 -4.05 -28.18
C MET A 448 -33.19 -3.01 -28.60
N ASN A 449 -34.48 -3.36 -28.59
CA ASN A 449 -35.56 -2.44 -28.89
C ASN A 449 -36.17 -1.95 -27.56
N ASN A 450 -36.01 -0.66 -27.26
CA ASN A 450 -36.46 0.06 -26.05
C ASN A 450 -35.69 -0.24 -24.74
N ILE A 451 -34.39 0.10 -24.73
CA ILE A 451 -33.67 0.32 -23.47
C ILE A 451 -34.25 1.58 -22.81
N ASN A 452 -34.91 1.40 -21.67
CA ASN A 452 -35.51 2.48 -20.90
C ASN A 452 -34.90 2.47 -19.49
N VAL A 453 -34.06 3.47 -19.19
CA VAL A 453 -33.43 3.65 -17.88
C VAL A 453 -34.02 4.89 -17.25
N LEU A 454 -35.00 4.67 -16.38
CA LEU A 454 -35.74 5.70 -15.66
C LEU A 454 -35.21 5.83 -14.24
N VAL A 455 -35.01 7.07 -13.81
CA VAL A 455 -34.42 7.41 -12.52
C VAL A 455 -35.44 8.19 -11.72
N ASP A 456 -35.67 7.78 -10.47
CA ASP A 456 -36.57 8.50 -9.56
C ASP A 456 -35.82 9.44 -8.64
N ARG A 457 -34.61 9.06 -8.22
CA ARG A 457 -33.80 9.89 -7.33
C ARG A 457 -32.32 9.71 -7.56
N ILE A 458 -31.59 10.82 -7.54
CA ILE A 458 -30.14 10.87 -7.47
C ILE A 458 -29.76 11.66 -6.22
N SER A 459 -28.82 11.13 -5.45
CA SER A 459 -28.31 11.77 -4.24
C SER A 459 -26.79 11.64 -4.14
N ILE A 460 -26.13 12.69 -3.69
CA ILE A 460 -24.72 12.73 -3.32
C ILE A 460 -24.63 13.09 -1.84
N PHE A 461 -23.85 12.34 -1.08
CA PHE A 461 -23.63 12.50 0.34
C PHE A 461 -22.14 12.74 0.59
N ASP A 462 -21.79 13.65 1.49
CA ASP A 462 -20.42 13.77 1.98
C ASP A 462 -20.27 13.24 3.43
N THR A 463 -19.04 13.32 3.95
CA THR A 463 -18.72 12.91 5.32
C THR A 463 -19.19 13.89 6.39
N GLU A 464 -19.61 15.11 6.01
CA GLU A 464 -20.05 16.17 6.93
C GLU A 464 -21.58 16.15 7.13
N GLY A 465 -22.29 15.23 6.46
CA GLY A 465 -23.75 15.08 6.56
C GLY A 465 -24.52 15.88 5.51
N ASN A 466 -23.83 16.54 4.56
CA ASN A 466 -24.49 17.24 3.47
C ASN A 466 -25.05 16.25 2.46
N VAL A 467 -26.26 16.58 1.96
CA VAL A 467 -26.98 15.77 0.97
C VAL A 467 -27.42 16.67 -0.17
N TRP A 468 -26.95 16.40 -1.38
CA TRP A 468 -27.46 17.02 -2.61
C TRP A 468 -28.32 16.02 -3.35
N SER A 469 -29.50 16.44 -3.78
CA SER A 469 -30.44 15.52 -4.40
C SER A 469 -31.26 16.14 -5.53
N ASN A 470 -31.76 15.25 -6.39
CA ASN A 470 -32.77 15.54 -7.39
C ASN A 470 -33.75 14.37 -7.39
N CYS A 471 -35.04 14.66 -7.14
CA CYS A 471 -36.10 13.67 -6.99
C CYS A 471 -37.14 13.75 -8.12
N ASN A 472 -36.72 14.14 -9.32
CA ASN A 472 -37.60 14.15 -10.48
C ASN A 472 -37.91 12.71 -10.92
N GLU A 473 -39.11 12.23 -10.56
CA GLU A 473 -39.55 10.86 -10.86
C GLU A 473 -39.57 10.56 -12.37
N ASN A 474 -39.25 9.30 -12.71
CA ASN A 474 -39.26 8.78 -14.08
C ASN A 474 -38.42 9.61 -15.07
N SER A 475 -37.32 10.19 -14.61
CA SER A 475 -36.36 10.88 -15.49
C SER A 475 -35.64 9.87 -16.38
N ASN A 476 -35.82 9.99 -17.70
CA ASN A 476 -35.21 9.07 -18.66
C ASN A 476 -33.78 9.48 -19.05
N LEU A 477 -32.87 8.50 -19.13
CA LEU A 477 -31.57 8.67 -19.77
C LEU A 477 -31.72 8.64 -21.29
N ALA A 478 -30.99 9.52 -21.99
CA ALA A 478 -31.03 9.59 -23.45
C ALA A 478 -29.87 8.81 -24.06
N HIS A 479 -30.12 8.13 -25.19
CA HIS A 479 -29.07 7.44 -25.93
C HIS A 479 -28.06 8.44 -26.50
N VAL A 480 -26.77 8.21 -26.23
CA VAL A 480 -25.68 9.02 -26.79
C VAL A 480 -25.32 8.43 -28.16
N ASN A 481 -25.66 9.17 -29.22
CA ASN A 481 -25.50 8.72 -30.61
C ASN A 481 -24.07 8.21 -30.91
N GLY A 482 -24.00 7.05 -31.56
CA GLY A 482 -22.73 6.41 -31.93
C GLY A 482 -22.02 5.68 -30.78
N THR A 483 -22.67 5.50 -29.62
CA THR A 483 -22.10 4.82 -28.44
C THR A 483 -23.07 3.80 -27.86
N MET A 484 -22.61 2.97 -26.92
CA MET A 484 -23.47 2.07 -26.12
C MET A 484 -23.94 2.70 -24.80
N ILE A 485 -23.89 4.03 -24.72
CA ILE A 485 -24.06 4.80 -23.49
C ILE A 485 -25.40 5.55 -23.54
N TYR A 486 -26.09 5.54 -22.41
CA TYR A 486 -27.26 6.37 -22.15
C TYR A 486 -26.89 7.35 -21.05
N ALA A 487 -27.07 8.65 -21.25
CA ALA A 487 -26.63 9.66 -20.28
C ALA A 487 -27.65 10.78 -20.10
N LYS A 488 -27.58 11.46 -18.96
CA LYS A 488 -28.29 12.70 -18.68
C LYS A 488 -27.61 13.46 -17.54
N THR A 489 -27.51 14.78 -17.69
CA THR A 489 -27.05 15.68 -16.63
C THR A 489 -28.19 16.07 -15.71
N TYR A 490 -27.90 16.10 -14.42
CA TYR A 490 -28.81 16.49 -13.34
C TYR A 490 -28.18 17.61 -12.53
N SER A 491 -28.99 18.61 -12.16
CA SER A 491 -28.61 19.56 -11.12
C SER A 491 -29.22 19.09 -9.81
N LEU A 492 -28.37 18.89 -8.81
CA LEU A 492 -28.71 18.45 -7.47
C LEU A 492 -28.66 19.63 -6.52
N SER A 493 -29.67 19.80 -5.69
CA SER A 493 -29.74 20.90 -4.72
C SER A 493 -29.54 20.37 -3.30
N LEU A 494 -28.83 21.14 -2.48
CA LEU A 494 -28.55 20.81 -1.10
C LEU A 494 -29.85 20.75 -0.28
N TYR A 495 -30.12 19.61 0.36
CA TYR A 495 -31.30 19.30 1.19
C TYR A 495 -32.66 19.50 0.48
N ALA A 496 -32.74 19.24 -0.82
CA ALA A 496 -33.97 19.42 -1.59
C ALA A 496 -35.03 18.34 -1.32
N CYS A 497 -34.58 17.11 -1.07
CA CYS A 497 -35.31 15.88 -0.79
C CYS A 497 -34.30 14.74 -0.47
#